data_AF-A0A7V9SMS4-F1
#
_entry.id   AF-A0A7V9SMS4-F1
#
_cell.length_a   1.000
_cell.length_b   1.000
_cell.length_c   1.000
_cell.angle_alpha   90.00
_cell.angle_beta   90.00
_cell.angle_gamma   90.00
#
_symmetry.space_group_name_H-M   'P 1'
#
loop_
_entity.id
_entity.type
_entity.pdbx_description
1 polymer ?
#
loop_
_entity_poly.entity_id
_entity_poly.type
_entity_poly.pdbx_seq_one_letter_code
_entity_poly.pdbx_strand_id
1 'polypeptide(L)'
;ARAGAVEHSEGFEAFELLRPTEGATRYFVYTRWASEETYQAWVSSQDFAKAHAHVATDKSVGAAPVAHGAELLSFEVIERRAATQ
;
A
#
# COMPACT_ATOMS: atom_id res chain seq x y z
N ALA A 1 -11.12 10.25 1.11
CA ALA A 1 -9.91 9.80 0.38
C ALA A 1 -9.19 8.78 1.26
N ARG A 2 -8.70 7.68 0.67
CA ARG A 2 -8.04 6.55 1.36
C ARG A 2 -6.54 6.79 1.64
N ALA A 3 -6.03 7.94 1.23
CA ALA A 3 -4.67 8.41 1.44
C ALA A 3 -4.72 9.42 2.59
N GLY A 4 -3.98 9.17 3.67
CA GLY A 4 -3.96 10.06 4.82
C GLY A 4 -3.47 9.46 6.13
N ALA A 5 -3.71 8.15 6.37
CA ALA A 5 -3.33 7.54 7.66
C ALA A 5 -1.91 6.95 7.66
N VAL A 6 -1.49 6.39 6.52
CA VAL A 6 -0.18 5.72 6.42
C VAL A 6 0.99 6.69 6.48
N GLU A 7 0.82 7.91 5.99
CA GLU A 7 1.87 8.95 5.98
C GLU A 7 2.26 9.46 7.36
N HIS A 8 1.42 9.24 8.37
CA HIS A 8 1.69 9.57 9.77
C HIS A 8 2.26 8.40 10.57
N SER A 9 2.45 7.23 9.95
CA SER A 9 2.99 6.05 10.62
C SER A 9 4.50 6.16 10.79
N GLU A 10 5.01 5.71 11.93
CA GLU A 10 6.44 5.73 12.21
C GLU A 10 7.21 4.94 11.15
N GLY A 11 8.32 5.51 10.67
CA GLY A 11 9.17 4.87 9.67
C GLY A 11 8.58 4.78 8.27
N PHE A 12 7.43 5.41 7.97
CA PHE A 12 6.93 5.51 6.61
C PHE A 12 7.82 6.43 5.75
N GLU A 13 8.20 5.98 4.55
CA GLU A 13 9.08 6.73 3.64
C GLU A 13 8.41 7.17 2.34
N ALA A 14 7.47 6.37 1.79
CA ALA A 14 6.80 6.69 0.52
C ALA A 14 5.54 5.84 0.30
N PHE A 15 4.59 6.40 -0.45
CA PHE A 15 3.45 5.70 -1.03
C PHE A 15 3.35 6.04 -2.52
N GLU A 16 3.21 5.03 -3.36
CA GLU A 16 3.02 5.20 -4.80
C GLU A 16 1.93 4.24 -5.30
N LEU A 17 1.03 4.75 -6.15
CA LEU A 17 0.04 3.95 -6.84
C LEU A 17 0.49 3.73 -8.28
N LEU A 18 0.93 2.51 -8.58
CA LEU A 18 1.50 2.17 -9.87
C LEU A 18 0.43 1.51 -10.75
N ARG A 19 0.21 2.09 -11.93
CA ARG A 19 -0.58 1.45 -12.99
C ARG A 19 0.37 0.68 -13.90
N PRO A 20 0.19 -0.64 -14.08
CA PRO A 20 1.02 -1.39 -15.03
C PRO A 20 0.74 -0.91 -16.45
N THR A 21 1.80 -0.79 -17.25
CA THR A 21 1.71 -0.44 -18.68
C THR A 21 1.72 -1.69 -19.57
N GLU A 22 2.35 -2.78 -19.12
CA GLU A 22 2.47 -4.05 -19.83
C GLU A 22 2.48 -5.22 -18.82
N GLY A 23 2.10 -6.44 -19.26
CA GLY A 23 2.25 -7.69 -18.48
C GLY A 23 1.30 -7.89 -17.29
N ALA A 24 0.67 -6.84 -16.76
CA ALA A 24 -0.32 -6.93 -15.70
C ALA A 24 -1.46 -5.93 -15.91
N THR A 25 -2.64 -6.22 -15.36
CA THR A 25 -3.81 -5.33 -15.43
C THR A 25 -4.20 -4.74 -14.07
N ARG A 26 -3.63 -5.27 -12.97
CA ARG A 26 -3.89 -4.83 -11.60
C ARG A 26 -3.00 -3.66 -11.21
N TYR A 27 -3.56 -2.69 -10.51
CA TYR A 27 -2.78 -1.61 -9.90
C TYR A 27 -1.94 -2.16 -8.74
N PHE A 28 -0.77 -1.59 -8.53
CA PHE A 28 0.10 -1.91 -7.40
C PHE A 28 0.11 -0.74 -6.43
N VAL A 29 -0.11 -1.04 -5.15
CA VAL A 29 0.10 -0.10 -4.06
C VAL A 29 1.50 -0.38 -3.52
N TYR A 30 2.44 0.53 -3.79
CA TYR A 30 3.80 0.46 -3.26
C TYR A 30 3.89 1.34 -2.02
N THR A 31 4.40 0.75 -0.92
CA THR A 31 4.76 1.50 0.28
C THR A 31 6.18 1.18 0.65
N ARG A 32 6.92 2.20 1.08
CA ARG A 32 8.30 2.06 1.49
C ARG A 32 8.44 2.45 2.96
N TRP A 33 9.24 1.68 3.68
CA TRP A 33 9.40 1.79 5.12
C TRP A 33 10.89 1.77 5.48
N ALA A 34 11.22 2.46 6.57
CA ALA A 34 12.57 2.57 7.11
C ALA A 34 13.09 1.21 7.62
N SER A 35 12.20 0.36 8.14
CA SER A 35 12.51 -1.02 8.49
C SER A 35 11.29 -1.94 8.37
N GLU A 36 11.53 -3.25 8.39
CA GLU A 36 10.46 -4.25 8.41
C GLU A 36 9.65 -4.16 9.72
N GLU A 37 10.28 -3.83 10.86
CA GLU A 37 9.55 -3.75 12.12
C GLU A 37 8.50 -2.65 12.14
N THR A 38 8.81 -1.47 11.57
CA THR A 38 7.86 -0.37 11.49
C THR A 38 6.71 -0.67 10.53
N TYR A 39 7.01 -1.37 9.42
CA TYR A 39 5.99 -1.91 8.52
C TYR A 39 5.06 -2.89 9.24
N GLN A 40 5.60 -3.88 9.95
CA GLN A 40 4.80 -4.88 10.66
C GLN A 40 3.95 -4.25 11.78
N ALA A 41 4.50 -3.26 12.49
CA ALA A 41 3.76 -2.48 13.48
C ALA A 41 2.58 -1.73 12.85
N TRP A 42 2.77 -1.15 11.66
CA TRP A 42 1.70 -0.52 10.91
C TRP A 42 0.64 -1.52 10.43
N VAL A 43 1.03 -2.65 9.83
CA VAL A 43 0.10 -3.70 9.36
C VAL A 43 -0.76 -4.23 10.51
N SER A 44 -0.17 -4.36 11.70
CA SER A 44 -0.86 -4.82 12.91
C SER A 44 -1.71 -3.72 13.58
N SER A 45 -1.65 -2.48 13.09
CA SER A 45 -2.32 -1.34 13.71
C SER A 45 -3.84 -1.33 13.46
N GLN A 46 -4.57 -0.68 14.37
CA GLN A 46 -6.00 -0.45 14.18
C GLN A 46 -6.28 0.46 12.97
N ASP A 47 -5.35 1.31 12.59
CA ASP A 47 -5.51 2.22 11.45
C ASP A 47 -5.42 1.47 10.12
N PHE A 48 -4.53 0.48 10.02
CA PHE A 48 -4.52 -0.46 8.90
C PHE A 48 -5.83 -1.25 8.83
N ALA A 49 -6.31 -1.76 9.98
CA ALA A 49 -7.56 -2.50 10.05
C ALA A 49 -8.76 -1.65 9.60
N LYS A 50 -8.86 -0.39 10.04
CA LYS A 50 -9.92 0.55 9.62
C LYS A 50 -9.86 0.86 8.13
N ALA A 51 -8.65 1.12 7.61
CA ALA A 51 -8.46 1.44 6.19
C ALA A 51 -8.87 0.28 5.26
N HIS A 52 -8.71 -0.96 5.72
CA HIS A 52 -9.03 -2.16 4.95
C HIS A 52 -10.38 -2.82 5.32
N ALA A 53 -11.00 -2.45 6.44
CA ALA A 53 -12.33 -2.94 6.85
C ALA A 53 -13.45 -2.50 5.89
N HIS A 54 -13.32 -1.34 5.25
CA HIS A 54 -14.32 -0.82 4.31
C HIS A 54 -14.33 -1.52 2.94
N VAL A 55 -13.43 -2.49 2.68
CA VAL A 55 -13.53 -3.36 1.50
C VAL A 55 -14.72 -4.32 1.62
N ALA A 56 -15.19 -4.62 2.83
CA ALA A 56 -16.25 -5.60 3.07
C ALA A 56 -17.68 -5.02 3.15
N THR A 57 -17.87 -3.71 3.33
CA THR A 57 -19.17 -3.17 3.79
C THR A 57 -19.78 -2.01 2.99
N ASP A 58 -19.13 -1.50 1.95
CA ASP A 58 -19.77 -0.48 1.10
C ASP A 58 -20.58 -1.14 -0.05
N LYS A 59 -21.82 -1.52 0.25
CA LYS A 59 -22.85 -1.86 -0.76
C LYS A 59 -23.59 -0.63 -1.30
N SER A 60 -23.21 0.58 -0.88
CA SER A 60 -23.87 1.84 -1.21
C SER A 60 -23.24 2.60 -2.38
N VAL A 61 -21.99 2.30 -2.72
CA VAL A 61 -21.37 2.68 -3.98
C VAL A 61 -21.37 1.42 -4.85
N GLY A 62 -22.18 1.39 -5.92
CA GLY A 62 -22.34 0.25 -6.83
C GLY A 62 -21.11 -0.18 -7.62
N ALA A 63 -19.90 0.03 -7.12
CA ALA A 63 -18.68 -0.57 -7.61
C ALA A 63 -18.35 -1.77 -6.72
N ALA A 64 -18.59 -2.97 -7.24
CA ALA A 64 -17.95 -4.18 -6.72
C ALA A 64 -16.46 -3.92 -6.46
N PRO A 65 -15.81 -4.60 -5.49
CA PRO A 65 -14.38 -4.45 -5.27
C PRO A 65 -13.65 -4.54 -6.61
N VAL A 66 -13.02 -3.44 -7.03
CA VAL A 66 -12.33 -3.36 -8.34
C VAL A 66 -11.19 -4.38 -8.41
N ALA A 67 -10.69 -4.80 -7.24
CA ALA A 67 -9.71 -5.87 -7.10
C ALA A 67 -10.42 -7.23 -6.97
N HIS A 68 -10.16 -8.13 -7.92
CA HIS A 68 -10.58 -9.54 -7.85
C HIS A 68 -9.66 -10.41 -6.98
N GLY A 69 -8.65 -9.80 -6.36
CA GLY A 69 -7.70 -10.39 -5.43
C GLY A 69 -6.61 -9.38 -5.07
N ALA A 70 -6.06 -9.50 -3.86
CA ALA A 70 -4.87 -8.78 -3.43
C ALA A 70 -3.75 -9.79 -3.19
N GLU A 71 -2.62 -9.59 -3.85
CA GLU A 71 -1.41 -10.36 -3.63
C GLU A 71 -0.39 -9.43 -2.99
N LEU A 72 0.13 -9.81 -1.81
CA LEU A 72 1.17 -9.06 -1.14
C LEU A 72 2.52 -9.46 -1.75
N LEU A 73 3.22 -8.48 -2.31
CA LEU A 73 4.59 -8.63 -2.80
C LEU A 73 5.52 -7.86 -1.87
N SER A 74 6.48 -8.55 -1.26
CA SER A 74 7.50 -7.96 -0.38
C SER A 74 8.87 -8.06 -1.04
N PHE A 75 9.67 -6.99 -0.93
CA PHE A 75 10.98 -6.90 -1.54
C PHE A 75 11.99 -6.33 -0.55
N GLU A 76 13.19 -6.90 -0.53
CA GLU A 76 14.35 -6.30 0.11
C GLU A 76 15.11 -5.43 -0.90
N VAL A 77 15.46 -4.20 -0.52
CA VAL A 77 16.21 -3.30 -1.38
C VAL A 77 17.70 -3.62 -1.28
N ILE A 78 18.22 -4.40 -2.24
CA ILE A 78 19.64 -4.78 -2.30
C ILE A 78 20.53 -3.65 -2.81
N GLU A 79 20.02 -2.78 -3.69
CA GLU A 79 20.77 -1.63 -4.22
C GLU A 79 19.83 -0.43 -4.39
N ARG A 80 20.31 0.76 -4.02
CA ARG A 80 19.64 2.04 -4.26
C ARG A 80 20.66 3.05 -4.78
N ARG A 81 20.35 3.70 -5.90
CA ARG A 81 21.10 4.87 -6.40
C ARG A 81 20.19 6.09 -6.45
N ALA A 82 20.68 7.20 -5.93
CA ALA A 82 20.05 8.50 -6.14
C ALA A 82 20.62 9.14 -7.40
N ALA A 83 19.84 10.00 -8.07
CA ALA A 83 20.35 10.80 -9.17
C ALA A 83 21.51 11.68 -8.66
N THR A 84 22.63 11.66 -9.37
CA THR A 84 23.70 12.63 -9.15
C THR A 84 23.23 13.97 -9.72
N GLN A 85 23.20 15.00 -8.88
CA GLN A 85 22.84 16.36 -9.31
C GLN A 85 23.85 16.91 -10.32
#